data_AF-A0AAD7CPB2-F1
#
_entry.id   AF-A0AAD7CPB2-F1
#
_cell.length_a   1.000
_cell.length_b   1.000
_cell.length_c   1.000
_cell.angle_alpha   90.00
_cell.angle_beta   90.00
_cell.angle_gamma   90.00
#
_symmetry.space_group_name_H-M   'P 1'
#
loop_
_entity.id
_entity.type
_entity.pdbx_description
1 polymer ?
#
loop_
_entity_poly.entity_id
_entity_poly.type
_entity_poly.pdbx_seq_one_letter_code
_entity_poly.pdbx_strand_id
1 'polypeptide(L)'
;MSIQLEVSHEPLRRASAFQSAIQGLVGYFIRLLQALWSHVTRLYTPAFHGSQLLLDCEKDPRRYVDMHQIHDNLLASFKRREAADAEFEAQVMTLLAPVKNRLAEMVRDTAVPAACDSPAACDQQGAPDLPPAPQIFYGRDLELSALVSRCSQRGKAHIAILGPEGAGKTVLALALLHHPEIGRKFGVRRIFVSCETSASAAGVCLRLASALGLPQVPNKHAVLAALAAFPGDSLIVLDHLEFPPALTELLTDIAAVPRVSLVLTLRGVQRPPGPVYTTPYLVPLGPLPLPAARALFHAISDLPPAAAYGEAPKDVDVDAPPIDVAVPLIDALLQRAGCLPQAIVLLAQHAQYEPLPFLLARCAEEGGV
;
A
#
# COMPACT_ATOMS: atom_id res chain seq x y z
N MET A 1 -40.49 1.77 -40.85
CA MET A 1 -40.04 0.42 -40.46
C MET A 1 -38.53 0.53 -40.26
N SER A 2 -38.12 0.92 -39.06
CA SER A 2 -36.73 1.25 -38.75
C SER A 2 -36.23 0.23 -37.73
N ILE A 3 -35.27 -0.59 -38.16
CA ILE A 3 -34.66 -1.66 -37.39
C ILE A 3 -33.62 -1.01 -36.46
N GLN A 4 -33.84 -1.03 -35.15
CA GLN A 4 -32.81 -0.70 -34.16
C GLN A 4 -31.81 -1.86 -34.11
N LEU A 5 -30.57 -1.58 -34.50
CA LEU A 5 -29.42 -2.46 -34.29
C LEU A 5 -28.97 -2.34 -32.84
N GLU A 6 -29.28 -3.36 -32.04
CA GLU A 6 -28.70 -3.60 -30.72
C GLU A 6 -27.19 -3.85 -30.87
N VAL A 7 -26.37 -2.86 -30.50
CA VAL A 7 -24.92 -3.02 -30.45
C VAL A 7 -24.57 -3.71 -29.13
N SER A 8 -24.26 -5.01 -29.18
CA SER A 8 -23.84 -5.78 -28.02
C SER A 8 -22.54 -5.21 -27.42
N HIS A 9 -22.53 -4.90 -26.11
CA HIS A 9 -21.35 -4.45 -25.33
C HIS A 9 -20.35 -5.58 -24.99
N GLU A 10 -20.61 -6.79 -25.45
CA GLU A 10 -19.84 -7.99 -25.16
C GLU A 10 -18.40 -8.01 -25.73
N PRO A 11 -18.09 -7.49 -26.93
CA PRO A 11 -16.72 -7.49 -27.47
C PRO A 11 -15.79 -6.52 -26.73
N LEU A 12 -16.30 -5.41 -26.18
CA LEU A 12 -15.51 -4.45 -25.40
C LEU A 12 -15.11 -4.99 -24.02
N ARG A 13 -16.01 -5.73 -23.35
CA ARG A 13 -15.71 -6.43 -22.09
C ARG A 13 -14.72 -7.57 -22.30
N ARG A 14 -14.82 -8.30 -23.41
CA ARG A 14 -13.85 -9.36 -23.77
C ARG A 14 -12.48 -8.77 -24.10
N ALA A 15 -12.41 -7.61 -24.76
CA ALA A 15 -11.16 -6.93 -25.07
C ALA A 15 -10.44 -6.40 -23.81
N SER A 16 -11.16 -5.79 -22.86
CA SER A 16 -10.56 -5.32 -21.60
C SER A 16 -10.12 -6.47 -20.68
N ALA A 17 -10.89 -7.56 -20.64
CA ALA A 17 -10.51 -8.77 -19.92
C ALA A 17 -9.27 -9.44 -20.54
N PHE A 18 -9.17 -9.47 -21.87
CA PHE A 18 -8.00 -9.99 -22.58
C PHE A 18 -6.75 -9.13 -22.34
N GLN A 19 -6.89 -7.80 -22.34
CA GLN A 19 -5.80 -6.87 -22.03
C GLN A 19 -5.32 -7.00 -20.58
N SER A 20 -6.24 -7.17 -19.63
CA SER A 20 -5.92 -7.40 -18.22
C SER A 20 -5.24 -8.76 -18.00
N ALA A 21 -5.67 -9.79 -18.73
CA ALA A 21 -5.04 -11.11 -18.70
C ALA A 21 -3.61 -11.08 -19.25
N ILE A 22 -3.35 -10.38 -20.35
CA ILE A 22 -2.00 -10.21 -20.92
C ILE A 22 -1.11 -9.41 -19.96
N GLN A 23 -1.60 -8.31 -19.39
CA GLN A 23 -0.83 -7.55 -18.39
C GLN A 23 -0.53 -8.37 -17.13
N GLY A 24 -1.46 -9.22 -16.71
CA GLY A 24 -1.25 -10.16 -15.61
C GLY A 24 -0.19 -11.21 -15.92
N LEU A 25 -0.19 -11.77 -17.14
CA LEU A 25 0.78 -12.76 -17.59
C LEU A 25 2.19 -12.16 -17.75
N VAL A 26 2.29 -10.96 -18.32
CA VAL A 26 3.55 -10.21 -18.42
C VAL A 26 4.08 -9.87 -17.03
N GLY A 27 3.22 -9.37 -16.13
CA GLY A 27 3.60 -9.05 -14.75
C GLY A 27 3.95 -10.29 -13.91
N TYR A 28 3.40 -11.46 -14.24
CA TYR A 28 3.76 -12.74 -13.63
C TYR A 28 5.14 -13.20 -14.13
N PHE A 29 5.40 -13.10 -15.44
CA PHE A 29 6.70 -13.45 -16.02
C PHE A 29 7.82 -12.54 -15.50
N ILE A 30 7.59 -11.22 -15.41
CA ILE A 30 8.57 -10.28 -14.84
C ILE A 30 8.88 -10.65 -13.38
N ARG A 31 7.86 -10.99 -12.58
CA ARG A 31 8.06 -11.42 -11.19
C ARG A 31 8.77 -12.75 -11.06
N LEU A 32 8.46 -13.71 -11.93
CA LEU A 32 9.14 -15.00 -11.98
C LEU A 32 10.62 -14.84 -12.38
N LEU A 33 10.90 -13.96 -13.34
CA LEU A 33 12.25 -13.63 -13.79
C LEU A 33 13.04 -12.86 -12.72
N GLN A 34 12.42 -11.92 -12.00
CA GLN A 34 13.04 -11.22 -10.87
C GLN A 34 13.30 -12.16 -9.68
N ALA A 35 12.40 -13.10 -9.41
CA ALA A 35 12.59 -14.12 -8.38
C ALA A 35 13.76 -15.05 -8.75
N LEU A 36 13.82 -15.53 -10.00
CA LEU A 36 14.96 -16.29 -10.51
C LEU A 36 16.27 -15.49 -10.47
N TRP A 37 16.25 -14.20 -10.85
CA TRP A 37 17.39 -13.30 -10.79
C TRP A 37 17.91 -13.15 -9.36
N SER A 38 17.01 -12.94 -8.38
CA SER A 38 17.35 -12.83 -6.96
C SER A 38 17.90 -14.13 -6.36
N HIS A 39 17.41 -15.28 -6.85
CA HIS A 39 17.86 -16.60 -6.41
C HIS A 39 19.27 -16.91 -6.97
N VAL A 40 19.53 -16.56 -8.23
CA VAL A 40 20.85 -16.73 -8.87
C VAL A 40 21.88 -15.74 -8.30
N THR A 41 21.52 -14.48 -8.04
CA THR A 41 22.44 -13.53 -7.36
C THR A 41 22.74 -13.95 -5.92
N ARG A 42 21.76 -14.50 -5.17
CA ARG A 42 21.98 -15.05 -3.81
C ARG A 42 22.94 -16.24 -3.77
N LEU A 43 22.93 -17.10 -4.79
CA LEU A 43 23.85 -18.26 -4.86
C LEU A 43 25.29 -17.87 -5.26
N TYR A 44 25.47 -16.81 -6.05
CA TYR A 44 26.79 -16.43 -6.60
C TYR A 44 27.56 -15.38 -5.78
N THR A 45 26.86 -14.48 -5.07
CA THR A 45 27.52 -13.34 -4.38
C THR A 45 28.31 -13.71 -3.10
N PRO A 46 27.90 -14.73 -2.30
CA PRO A 46 28.68 -15.16 -1.13
C PRO A 46 29.94 -15.96 -1.51
N ALA A 47 29.94 -16.62 -2.67
CA ALA A 47 31.04 -17.47 -3.13
C ALA A 47 32.29 -16.70 -3.61
N PHE A 48 32.34 -15.37 -3.47
CA PHE A 48 33.44 -14.54 -3.97
C PHE A 48 33.99 -13.53 -2.95
N HIS A 49 33.67 -13.67 -1.66
CA HIS A 49 34.27 -12.85 -0.61
C HIS A 49 35.67 -13.37 -0.23
N GLY A 50 36.64 -13.03 -1.08
CA GLY A 50 37.88 -12.31 -0.77
C GLY A 50 38.93 -12.84 0.23
N SER A 51 38.63 -13.66 1.23
CA SER A 51 39.62 -14.04 2.25
C SER A 51 39.93 -15.53 2.30
N GLN A 52 38.92 -16.41 2.27
CA GLN A 52 39.14 -17.86 2.19
C GLN A 52 39.59 -18.33 0.80
N LEU A 53 39.08 -17.70 -0.26
CA LEU A 53 39.41 -18.06 -1.65
C LEU A 53 40.86 -17.75 -2.03
N LEU A 54 41.45 -16.67 -1.50
CA LEU A 54 42.87 -16.37 -1.72
C LEU A 54 43.78 -17.43 -1.07
N LEU A 55 43.38 -17.94 0.10
CA LEU A 55 44.08 -19.02 0.84
C LEU A 55 43.94 -20.40 0.18
N ASP A 56 42.84 -20.65 -0.52
CA ASP A 56 42.63 -21.90 -1.29
C ASP A 56 43.16 -21.81 -2.73
N CYS A 57 43.23 -20.62 -3.33
CA CYS A 57 43.90 -20.35 -4.60
C CYS A 57 45.41 -20.65 -4.55
N GLU A 58 46.04 -20.44 -3.39
CA GLU A 58 47.45 -20.73 -3.17
C GLU A 58 47.76 -22.24 -3.21
N LYS A 59 46.73 -23.09 -3.01
CA LYS A 59 46.87 -24.56 -2.94
C LYS A 59 46.60 -25.26 -4.27
N ASP A 60 45.73 -24.72 -5.14
CA ASP A 60 45.46 -25.32 -6.47
C ASP A 60 44.93 -24.29 -7.50
N PRO A 61 45.81 -23.62 -8.28
CA PRO A 61 45.43 -22.50 -9.14
C PRO A 61 44.62 -22.90 -10.39
N ARG A 62 44.66 -24.17 -10.82
CA ARG A 62 43.95 -24.63 -12.02
C ARG A 62 42.44 -24.65 -11.82
N ARG A 63 42.01 -25.05 -10.62
CA ARG A 63 40.60 -25.14 -10.23
C ARG A 63 39.92 -23.77 -10.18
N TYR A 64 40.69 -22.73 -9.87
CA TYR A 64 40.21 -21.34 -9.85
C TYR A 64 40.04 -20.77 -11.26
N VAL A 65 40.97 -21.05 -12.18
CA VAL A 65 40.87 -20.61 -13.58
C VAL A 65 39.64 -21.22 -14.26
N ASP A 66 39.38 -22.52 -14.05
CA ASP A 66 38.20 -23.20 -14.59
C ASP A 66 36.90 -22.59 -14.03
N MET A 67 36.87 -22.27 -12.74
CA MET A 67 35.70 -21.69 -12.07
C MET A 67 35.43 -20.24 -12.49
N HIS A 68 36.49 -19.45 -12.70
CA HIS A 68 36.38 -18.08 -13.20
C HIS A 68 35.88 -18.06 -14.65
N GLN A 69 36.37 -18.99 -15.47
CA GLN A 69 35.95 -19.09 -16.87
C GLN A 69 34.49 -19.55 -17.02
N ILE A 70 34.02 -20.41 -16.12
CA ILE A 70 32.59 -20.77 -16.02
C ILE A 70 31.75 -19.56 -15.59
N HIS A 71 32.22 -18.76 -14.62
CA HIS A 71 31.56 -17.54 -14.18
C HIS A 71 31.41 -16.51 -15.31
N ASP A 72 32.48 -16.25 -16.05
CA ASP A 72 32.47 -15.29 -17.16
C ASP A 72 31.54 -15.72 -18.30
N ASN A 73 31.53 -17.02 -18.62
CA ASN A 73 30.64 -17.58 -19.64
C ASN A 73 29.16 -17.52 -19.22
N LEU A 74 28.87 -17.73 -17.94
CA LEU A 74 27.53 -17.55 -17.38
C LEU A 74 27.11 -16.08 -17.43
N LEU A 75 27.96 -15.15 -16.97
CA LEU A 75 27.68 -13.73 -17.03
C LEU A 75 27.41 -13.23 -18.46
N ALA A 76 28.18 -13.74 -19.43
CA ALA A 76 28.00 -13.41 -20.85
C ALA A 76 26.74 -14.02 -21.47
N SER A 77 26.26 -15.17 -20.99
CA SER A 77 24.99 -15.76 -21.42
C SER A 77 23.79 -15.09 -20.75
N PHE A 78 23.93 -14.61 -19.51
CA PHE A 78 22.92 -13.80 -18.82
C PHE A 78 22.73 -12.42 -19.47
N LYS A 79 23.81 -11.70 -19.78
CA LYS A 79 23.73 -10.39 -20.47
C LYS A 79 23.05 -10.49 -21.84
N ARG A 80 23.26 -11.60 -22.57
CA ARG A 80 22.58 -11.86 -23.85
C ARG A 80 21.09 -12.11 -23.68
N ARG A 81 20.67 -12.69 -22.57
CA ARG A 81 19.26 -12.96 -22.29
C ARG A 81 18.51 -11.73 -21.79
N GLU A 82 19.14 -10.91 -20.95
CA GLU A 82 18.60 -9.63 -20.50
C GLU A 82 18.38 -8.65 -21.66
N ALA A 83 19.32 -8.61 -22.62
CA ALA A 83 19.15 -7.86 -23.86
C ALA A 83 17.97 -8.39 -24.71
N ALA A 84 17.78 -9.70 -24.78
CA ALA A 84 16.67 -10.32 -25.52
C ALA A 84 15.30 -10.09 -24.83
N ASP A 85 15.27 -10.08 -23.49
CA ASP A 85 14.05 -9.81 -22.71
C ASP A 85 13.63 -8.34 -22.84
N ALA A 86 14.59 -7.41 -22.82
CA ALA A 86 14.34 -5.98 -23.08
C ALA A 86 13.87 -5.73 -24.53
N GLU A 87 14.42 -6.46 -25.51
CA GLU A 87 13.99 -6.39 -26.91
C GLU A 87 12.58 -6.94 -27.08
N PHE A 88 12.24 -8.06 -26.42
CA PHE A 88 10.89 -8.63 -26.42
C PHE A 88 9.87 -7.68 -25.78
N GLU A 89 10.20 -7.05 -24.64
CA GLU A 89 9.35 -6.06 -24.00
C GLU A 89 9.10 -4.84 -24.91
N ALA A 90 10.14 -4.34 -25.58
CA ALA A 90 10.02 -3.26 -26.55
C ALA A 90 9.12 -3.64 -27.75
N GLN A 91 9.25 -4.87 -28.26
CA GLN A 91 8.39 -5.39 -29.33
C GLN A 91 6.94 -5.53 -28.88
N VAL A 92 6.67 -6.05 -27.68
CA VAL A 92 5.32 -6.15 -27.10
C VAL A 92 4.71 -4.75 -26.92
N MET A 93 5.46 -3.77 -26.43
CA MET A 93 4.97 -2.40 -26.26
C MET A 93 4.68 -1.71 -27.61
N THR A 94 5.47 -2.00 -28.64
CA THR A 94 5.22 -1.52 -30.01
C THR A 94 3.97 -2.17 -30.61
N LEU A 95 3.75 -3.46 -30.37
CA LEU A 95 2.53 -4.17 -30.80
C LEU A 95 1.27 -3.70 -30.05
N LEU A 96 1.40 -3.27 -28.79
CA LEU A 96 0.29 -2.74 -27.98
C LEU A 96 -0.04 -1.26 -28.25
N ALA A 97 0.87 -0.49 -28.83
CA ALA A 97 0.68 0.92 -29.16
C ALA A 97 -0.59 1.23 -30.00
N PRO A 98 -0.90 0.51 -31.10
CA PRO A 98 -2.12 0.77 -31.87
C PRO A 98 -3.42 0.48 -31.10
N VAL A 99 -3.41 -0.48 -30.16
CA VAL A 99 -4.56 -0.79 -29.30
C VAL A 99 -4.78 0.33 -28.28
N LYS A 100 -3.69 0.83 -27.68
CA LYS A 100 -3.73 1.96 -26.74
C LYS A 100 -4.22 3.25 -27.41
N ASN A 101 -3.80 3.50 -28.66
CA ASN A 101 -4.22 4.68 -29.42
C ASN A 101 -5.70 4.61 -29.81
N ARG A 102 -6.20 3.44 -30.24
CA ARG A 102 -7.64 3.24 -30.53
C ARG A 102 -8.52 3.38 -29.29
N LEU A 103 -8.08 2.89 -28.13
CA LEU A 103 -8.79 3.12 -26.85
C LEU A 103 -8.84 4.60 -26.48
N ALA A 104 -7.78 5.37 -26.73
CA ALA A 104 -7.74 6.81 -26.48
C ALA A 104 -8.57 7.64 -27.48
N GLU A 105 -8.87 7.10 -28.66
CA GLU A 105 -9.80 7.69 -29.64
C GLU A 105 -11.25 7.36 -29.27
N MET A 106 -11.55 6.11 -28.89
CA MET A 106 -12.90 5.70 -28.46
C MET A 106 -13.41 6.44 -27.22
N VAL A 107 -12.52 6.87 -26.32
CA VAL A 107 -12.88 7.69 -25.13
C VAL A 107 -13.18 9.15 -25.50
N ARG A 108 -12.68 9.65 -26.63
CA ARG A 108 -12.97 11.00 -27.14
C ARG A 108 -14.31 11.07 -27.87
N ASP A 109 -14.71 10.01 -28.57
CA ASP A 109 -15.94 9.98 -29.36
C ASP A 109 -17.23 9.79 -28.54
N THR A 110 -17.12 9.46 -27.24
CA THR A 110 -18.28 9.31 -26.34
C THR A 110 -18.73 10.60 -25.62
N ALA A 111 -18.09 11.74 -25.88
CA ALA A 111 -18.50 13.03 -25.30
C ALA A 111 -19.51 13.77 -26.20
N VAL A 112 -20.80 13.56 -25.98
CA VAL A 112 -21.87 14.41 -26.55
C VAL A 112 -22.09 15.64 -25.64
N PRO A 113 -22.22 16.87 -26.18
CA PRO A 113 -22.59 18.03 -25.40
C PRO A 113 -24.12 18.09 -25.27
N ALA A 114 -24.65 18.16 -24.05
CA ALA A 114 -26.09 18.34 -23.83
C ALA A 114 -26.39 19.46 -22.83
N ALA A 115 -27.13 20.44 -23.35
CA ALA A 115 -27.73 21.57 -22.65
C ALA A 115 -28.97 21.16 -21.84
N CYS A 116 -29.44 22.13 -21.05
CA CYS A 116 -30.52 22.11 -20.06
C CYS A 116 -31.88 21.56 -20.54
N ASP A 117 -32.58 20.82 -19.66
CA ASP A 117 -33.90 21.19 -19.10
C ASP A 117 -34.38 20.18 -18.03
N SER A 118 -35.04 20.70 -16.98
CA SER A 118 -35.50 20.04 -15.73
C SER A 118 -36.80 19.21 -15.86
N PRO A 119 -37.38 18.60 -14.79
CA PRO A 119 -36.84 18.13 -13.50
C PRO A 119 -37.28 16.66 -13.15
N ALA A 120 -36.82 16.17 -11.98
CA ALA A 120 -37.29 15.00 -11.22
C ALA A 120 -36.61 13.65 -11.45
N ALA A 121 -35.53 13.42 -10.68
CA ALA A 121 -35.32 12.20 -9.87
C ALA A 121 -34.15 12.46 -8.92
N CYS A 122 -34.44 12.56 -7.63
CA CYS A 122 -33.42 12.49 -6.58
C CYS A 122 -32.87 11.07 -6.46
N ASP A 123 -31.67 11.00 -5.89
CA ASP A 123 -30.95 9.80 -5.46
C ASP A 123 -30.41 8.90 -6.57
N GLN A 124 -29.17 9.18 -7.01
CA GLN A 124 -28.00 8.26 -7.00
C GLN A 124 -26.76 9.03 -7.51
N GLN A 125 -26.31 10.05 -6.78
CA GLN A 125 -24.99 10.64 -7.01
C GLN A 125 -23.97 9.85 -6.19
N GLY A 126 -23.12 9.10 -6.90
CA GLY A 126 -22.20 8.11 -6.34
C GLY A 126 -21.42 8.61 -5.13
N ALA A 127 -21.42 7.81 -4.07
CA ALA A 127 -20.54 8.04 -2.93
C ALA A 127 -19.08 8.08 -3.43
N PRO A 128 -18.23 8.97 -2.91
CA PRO A 128 -16.79 8.88 -3.16
C PRO A 128 -16.30 7.49 -2.77
N ASP A 129 -15.70 6.77 -3.72
CA ASP A 129 -15.17 5.42 -3.50
C ASP A 129 -14.07 5.49 -2.43
N LEU A 130 -14.41 5.02 -1.22
CA LEU A 130 -13.43 4.86 -0.17
C LEU A 130 -12.44 3.75 -0.58
N PRO A 131 -11.14 3.90 -0.29
CA PRO A 131 -10.21 2.78 -0.40
C PRO A 131 -10.73 1.59 0.42
N PRO A 132 -10.40 0.35 0.02
CA PRO A 132 -10.91 -0.85 0.67
C PRO A 132 -10.55 -0.88 2.17
N ALA A 133 -11.43 -1.49 2.97
CA ALA A 133 -11.17 -1.70 4.38
C ALA A 133 -9.91 -2.57 4.58
N PRO A 134 -9.08 -2.28 5.59
CA PRO A 134 -7.92 -3.12 5.89
C PRO A 134 -8.39 -4.51 6.31
N GLN A 135 -7.94 -5.55 5.60
CA GLN A 135 -8.30 -6.94 5.89
C GLN A 135 -7.53 -7.50 7.10
N ILE A 136 -6.33 -6.97 7.35
CA ILE A 136 -5.45 -7.37 8.44
C ILE A 136 -5.27 -6.14 9.35
N PHE A 137 -5.79 -6.22 10.57
CA PHE A 137 -5.76 -5.12 11.54
C PHE A 137 -5.61 -5.68 12.96
N TYR A 138 -4.45 -5.45 13.59
CA TYR A 138 -4.14 -5.98 14.92
C TYR A 138 -3.47 -4.93 15.81
N GLY A 139 -3.81 -4.96 17.11
CA GLY A 139 -3.09 -4.23 18.16
C GLY A 139 -3.32 -2.72 18.17
N ARG A 140 -4.39 -2.25 17.53
CA ARG A 140 -4.76 -0.82 17.40
C ARG A 140 -6.19 -0.53 17.85
N ASP A 141 -6.80 -1.45 18.58
CA ASP A 141 -8.19 -1.36 19.01
C ASP A 141 -8.43 -0.19 19.96
N LEU A 142 -7.45 0.10 20.84
CA LEU A 142 -7.52 1.24 21.76
C LEU A 142 -7.47 2.57 21.02
N GLU A 143 -6.55 2.73 20.08
CA GLU A 143 -6.43 3.94 19.26
C GLU A 143 -7.64 4.12 18.34
N LEU A 144 -8.14 3.04 17.75
CA LEU A 144 -9.35 3.07 16.93
C LEU A 144 -10.57 3.45 17.77
N SER A 145 -10.76 2.85 18.94
CA SER A 145 -11.85 3.20 19.87
C SER A 145 -11.77 4.66 20.32
N ALA A 146 -10.57 5.16 20.61
CA ALA A 146 -10.35 6.57 20.94
C ALA A 146 -10.70 7.50 19.76
N LEU A 147 -10.36 7.12 18.53
CA LEU A 147 -10.73 7.90 17.33
C LEU A 147 -12.23 7.89 17.10
N VAL A 148 -12.86 6.72 17.17
CA VAL A 148 -14.30 6.54 16.98
C VAL A 148 -15.07 7.35 18.00
N SER A 149 -14.76 7.21 19.29
CA SER A 149 -15.45 7.94 20.36
C SER A 149 -15.37 9.46 20.16
N ARG A 150 -14.22 10.01 19.77
CA ARG A 150 -14.05 11.44 19.50
C ARG A 150 -14.80 11.90 18.26
N CYS A 151 -14.74 11.14 17.17
CA CYS A 151 -15.43 11.46 15.94
C CYS A 151 -16.95 11.27 16.05
N SER A 152 -17.44 10.38 16.92
CA SER A 152 -18.87 10.10 17.12
C SER A 152 -19.56 11.11 18.07
N GLN A 153 -18.81 11.89 18.85
CA GLN A 153 -19.37 12.94 19.72
C GLN A 153 -20.13 14.02 18.94
N ARG A 154 -21.01 14.77 19.62
CA ARG A 154 -21.73 15.90 19.00
C ARG A 154 -20.73 16.99 18.57
N GLY A 155 -20.89 17.46 17.34
CA GLY A 155 -20.02 18.49 16.76
C GLY A 155 -18.92 17.92 15.86
N LYS A 156 -17.96 18.78 15.53
CA LYS A 156 -16.81 18.47 14.68
C LYS A 156 -15.61 18.02 15.50
N ALA A 157 -14.88 17.05 14.96
CA ALA A 157 -13.63 16.59 15.54
C ALA A 157 -12.47 16.85 14.57
N HIS A 158 -11.37 17.41 15.09
CA HIS A 158 -10.13 17.62 14.34
C HIS A 158 -9.00 16.87 15.01
N ILE A 159 -8.49 15.81 14.37
CA ILE A 159 -7.56 14.87 14.99
C ILE A 159 -6.34 14.70 14.10
N ALA A 160 -5.15 14.70 14.71
CA ALA A 160 -3.91 14.34 14.04
C ALA A 160 -3.43 12.96 14.56
N ILE A 161 -3.31 12.00 13.65
CA ILE A 161 -2.69 10.69 13.85
C ILE A 161 -1.20 10.85 13.53
N LEU A 162 -0.38 10.78 14.58
CA LEU A 162 1.06 11.00 14.53
C LEU A 162 1.80 9.66 14.69
N GLY A 163 3.05 9.58 14.27
CA GLY A 163 3.88 8.38 14.43
C GLY A 163 4.98 8.27 13.38
N PRO A 164 5.98 7.39 13.59
CA PRO A 164 7.04 7.15 12.63
C PRO A 164 6.51 6.50 11.35
N GLU A 165 7.35 6.45 10.32
CA GLU A 165 7.09 5.67 9.12
C GLU A 165 6.81 4.20 9.47
N GLY A 166 5.90 3.57 8.73
CA GLY A 166 5.51 2.18 8.98
C GLY A 166 4.69 1.91 10.24
N ALA A 167 4.32 2.92 11.04
CA ALA A 167 3.54 2.75 12.27
C ALA A 167 2.06 2.33 12.05
N GLY A 168 1.58 2.32 10.81
CA GLY A 168 0.20 1.95 10.45
C GLY A 168 -0.82 3.09 10.54
N LYS A 169 -0.40 4.35 10.38
CA LYS A 169 -1.29 5.52 10.46
C LYS A 169 -2.41 5.49 9.41
N THR A 170 -2.07 5.22 8.15
CA THR A 170 -3.04 5.08 7.04
C THR A 170 -4.02 3.94 7.30
N VAL A 171 -3.51 2.80 7.76
CA VAL A 171 -4.32 1.62 8.09
C VAL A 171 -5.33 1.95 9.21
N LEU A 172 -4.90 2.67 10.25
CA LEU A 172 -5.78 3.15 11.32
C LEU A 172 -6.83 4.15 10.81
N ALA A 173 -6.46 5.07 9.92
CA ALA A 173 -7.39 6.04 9.35
C ALA A 173 -8.45 5.36 8.45
N LEU A 174 -8.06 4.35 7.67
CA LEU A 174 -8.99 3.54 6.88
C LEU A 174 -9.91 2.70 7.78
N ALA A 175 -9.38 2.07 8.83
CA ALA A 175 -10.19 1.36 9.81
C ALA A 175 -11.24 2.27 10.46
N LEU A 176 -10.89 3.53 10.76
CA LEU A 176 -11.83 4.54 11.24
C LEU A 176 -12.94 4.82 10.23
N LEU A 177 -12.60 5.07 8.96
CA LEU A 177 -13.58 5.39 7.91
C LEU A 177 -14.59 4.25 7.69
N HIS A 178 -14.15 3.00 7.84
CA HIS A 178 -14.99 1.81 7.71
C HIS A 178 -15.71 1.39 8.99
N HIS A 179 -15.43 2.04 10.13
CA HIS A 179 -16.06 1.68 11.40
C HIS A 179 -17.59 1.92 11.36
N PRO A 180 -18.42 0.99 11.85
CA PRO A 180 -19.88 1.08 11.74
C PRO A 180 -20.47 2.37 12.32
N GLU A 181 -19.97 2.83 13.47
CA GLU A 181 -20.44 4.08 14.08
C GLU A 181 -20.13 5.33 13.23
N ILE A 182 -18.96 5.33 12.57
CA ILE A 182 -18.54 6.41 11.68
C ILE A 182 -19.38 6.36 10.41
N GLY A 183 -19.65 5.17 9.87
CA GLY A 183 -20.60 4.98 8.78
C GLY A 183 -22.00 5.50 9.12
N ARG A 184 -22.48 5.27 10.34
CA ARG A 184 -23.79 5.76 10.80
C ARG A 184 -23.85 7.28 10.94
N LYS A 185 -22.79 7.93 11.43
CA LYS A 185 -22.76 9.38 11.63
C LYS A 185 -22.52 10.16 10.33
N PHE A 186 -21.52 9.76 9.56
CA PHE A 186 -21.05 10.52 8.39
C PHE A 186 -21.62 9.99 7.06
N GLY A 187 -22.22 8.80 7.05
CA GLY A 187 -22.90 8.23 5.89
C GLY A 187 -21.99 8.11 4.67
N VAL A 188 -22.47 8.63 3.54
CA VAL A 188 -21.72 8.66 2.27
C VAL A 188 -20.61 9.72 2.27
N ARG A 189 -20.61 10.68 3.20
CA ARG A 189 -19.69 11.82 3.20
C ARG A 189 -18.43 11.56 4.04
N ARG A 190 -17.84 10.40 3.76
CA ARG A 190 -16.53 9.98 4.25
C ARG A 190 -15.56 10.10 3.08
N ILE A 191 -14.55 10.95 3.23
CA ILE A 191 -13.64 11.33 2.15
C ILE A 191 -12.23 10.95 2.56
N PHE A 192 -11.55 10.18 1.71
CA PHE A 192 -10.14 9.86 1.88
C PHE A 192 -9.34 10.54 0.76
N VAL A 193 -8.29 11.26 1.15
CA VAL A 193 -7.37 11.91 0.21
C VAL A 193 -5.94 11.54 0.58
N SER A 194 -5.23 10.87 -0.33
CA SER A 194 -3.77 10.72 -0.22
C SER A 194 -3.07 12.00 -0.66
N CYS A 195 -2.22 12.54 0.21
CA CYS A 195 -1.43 13.76 0.00
C CYS A 195 0.05 13.48 -0.31
N GLU A 196 0.44 12.22 -0.53
CA GLU A 196 1.82 11.78 -0.75
C GLU A 196 2.55 12.56 -1.87
N THR A 197 1.83 12.97 -2.91
CA THR A 197 2.40 13.76 -4.03
C THR A 197 2.01 15.25 -3.97
N SER A 198 1.45 15.74 -2.86
CA SER A 198 0.80 17.04 -2.75
C SER A 198 1.38 17.88 -1.61
N ALA A 199 2.65 18.28 -1.77
CA ALA A 199 3.36 19.14 -0.83
C ALA A 199 2.90 20.61 -0.83
N SER A 200 1.76 20.95 -1.43
CA SER A 200 1.25 22.33 -1.49
C SER A 200 -0.25 22.41 -1.21
N ALA A 201 -0.70 23.55 -0.67
CA ALA A 201 -2.12 23.82 -0.42
C ALA A 201 -2.97 23.70 -1.70
N ALA A 202 -2.41 24.12 -2.85
CA ALA A 202 -3.07 23.97 -4.14
C ALA A 202 -3.22 22.49 -4.54
N GLY A 203 -2.20 21.66 -4.30
CA GLY A 203 -2.26 20.22 -4.54
C GLY A 203 -3.32 19.53 -3.68
N VAL A 204 -3.37 19.87 -2.38
CA VAL A 204 -4.42 19.36 -1.48
C VAL A 204 -5.82 19.81 -1.93
N CYS A 205 -5.99 21.08 -2.33
CA CYS A 205 -7.25 21.58 -2.88
C CYS A 205 -7.67 20.83 -4.14
N LEU A 206 -6.73 20.57 -5.06
CA LEU A 206 -7.00 19.83 -6.29
C LEU A 206 -7.49 18.41 -6.00
N ARG A 207 -6.84 17.71 -5.05
CA ARG A 207 -7.23 16.36 -4.64
C ARG A 207 -8.60 16.34 -3.96
N LEU A 208 -8.87 17.32 -3.09
CA LEU A 208 -10.19 17.49 -2.46
C LEU A 208 -11.27 17.79 -3.49
N ALA A 209 -11.01 18.68 -4.46
CA ALA A 209 -11.93 18.97 -5.54
C ALA A 209 -12.29 17.69 -6.32
N SER A 210 -11.29 16.89 -6.68
CA SER A 210 -11.51 15.59 -7.33
C SER A 210 -12.34 14.64 -6.48
N ALA A 211 -12.07 14.54 -5.18
CA ALA A 211 -12.81 13.65 -4.27
C ALA A 211 -14.27 14.12 -4.02
N LEU A 212 -14.54 15.40 -4.22
CA LEU A 212 -15.87 16.01 -4.12
C LEU A 212 -16.63 16.03 -5.46
N GLY A 213 -16.05 15.50 -6.55
CA GLY A 213 -16.66 15.54 -7.89
C GLY A 213 -16.69 16.94 -8.51
N LEU A 214 -15.84 17.85 -8.05
CA LEU A 214 -15.69 19.19 -8.61
C LEU A 214 -14.71 19.17 -9.80
N PRO A 215 -14.73 20.21 -10.66
CA PRO A 215 -13.69 20.39 -11.68
C PRO A 215 -12.29 20.31 -11.07
N GLN A 216 -11.39 19.57 -11.72
CA GLN A 216 -10.01 19.35 -11.25
C GLN A 216 -9.12 20.59 -11.47
N VAL A 217 -9.50 21.69 -10.83
CA VAL A 217 -8.79 22.96 -10.80
C VAL A 217 -8.62 23.34 -9.33
N PRO A 218 -7.42 23.78 -8.89
CA PRO A 218 -7.21 24.16 -7.50
C PRO A 218 -8.02 25.42 -7.17
N ASN A 219 -9.18 25.24 -6.54
CA ASN A 219 -10.05 26.32 -6.11
C ASN A 219 -10.54 26.08 -4.67
N LYS A 220 -9.82 26.69 -3.73
CA LYS A 220 -10.14 26.65 -2.29
C LYS A 220 -11.59 27.06 -2.01
N HIS A 221 -12.09 28.13 -2.62
CA HIS A 221 -13.46 28.61 -2.39
C HIS A 221 -14.51 27.61 -2.85
N ALA A 222 -14.32 26.99 -4.01
CA ALA A 222 -15.23 25.97 -4.53
C ALA A 222 -15.26 24.73 -3.62
N VAL A 223 -14.09 24.28 -3.12
CA VAL A 223 -14.00 23.17 -2.17
C VAL A 223 -14.73 23.50 -0.86
N LEU A 224 -14.46 24.67 -0.27
CA LEU A 224 -15.12 25.09 0.98
C LEU A 224 -16.63 25.24 0.81
N ALA A 225 -17.09 25.81 -0.32
CA ALA A 225 -18.50 25.93 -0.63
C ALA A 225 -19.17 24.55 -0.80
N ALA A 226 -18.52 23.61 -1.49
CA ALA A 226 -19.05 22.25 -1.65
C ALA A 226 -19.09 21.46 -0.33
N LEU A 227 -18.14 21.70 0.57
CA LEU A 227 -18.17 21.15 1.93
C LEU A 227 -19.32 21.75 2.75
N ALA A 228 -19.49 23.07 2.71
CA ALA A 228 -20.53 23.78 3.46
C ALA A 228 -21.96 23.51 2.95
N ALA A 229 -22.12 23.26 1.65
CA ALA A 229 -23.41 22.97 1.04
C ALA A 229 -23.98 21.58 1.42
N PHE A 230 -23.14 20.68 1.92
CA PHE A 230 -23.60 19.36 2.33
C PHE A 230 -24.40 19.44 3.64
N PRO A 231 -25.65 18.95 3.67
CA PRO A 231 -26.52 19.12 4.84
C PRO A 231 -26.14 18.21 6.02
N GLY A 232 -25.36 17.15 5.82
CA GLY A 232 -24.96 16.21 6.87
C GLY A 232 -23.57 16.47 7.46
N ASP A 233 -23.12 15.57 8.34
CA ASP A 233 -21.75 15.57 8.84
C ASP A 233 -20.80 14.98 7.79
N SER A 234 -19.63 15.62 7.60
CA SER A 234 -18.57 15.16 6.72
C SER A 234 -17.34 14.75 7.53
N LEU A 235 -16.70 13.64 7.16
CA LEU A 235 -15.39 13.25 7.70
C LEU A 235 -14.37 13.22 6.57
N ILE A 236 -13.31 14.01 6.70
CA ILE A 236 -12.22 14.08 5.73
C ILE A 236 -10.95 13.53 6.37
N VAL A 237 -10.36 12.52 5.74
CA VAL A 237 -9.01 12.03 6.05
C VAL A 237 -8.05 12.59 5.02
N LEU A 238 -7.05 13.35 5.47
CA LEU A 238 -5.88 13.73 4.68
C LEU A 238 -4.70 12.86 5.11
N ASP A 239 -4.32 11.94 4.25
CA ASP A 239 -3.30 10.93 4.52
C ASP A 239 -1.93 11.33 3.96
N HIS A 240 -0.85 11.00 4.66
CA HIS A 240 0.54 11.33 4.31
C HIS A 240 0.77 12.82 4.09
N LEU A 241 0.25 13.65 5.00
CA LEU A 241 0.49 15.08 4.93
C LEU A 241 1.94 15.38 5.32
N GLU A 242 2.70 15.99 4.41
CA GLU A 242 3.91 16.72 4.76
C GLU A 242 3.49 18.16 5.05
N PHE A 243 4.00 18.77 6.13
CA PHE A 243 3.46 20.04 6.62
C PHE A 243 4.36 21.24 6.28
N PRO A 244 4.16 21.89 5.13
CA PRO A 244 4.70 23.23 4.91
C PRO A 244 3.83 24.28 5.61
N PRO A 245 4.40 25.43 6.04
CA PRO A 245 3.66 26.51 6.70
C PRO A 245 2.41 26.98 5.93
N ALA A 246 2.48 26.96 4.59
CA ALA A 246 1.41 27.38 3.69
C ALA A 246 0.13 26.52 3.76
N LEU A 247 0.19 25.32 4.35
CA LEU A 247 -0.97 24.43 4.49
C LEU A 247 -1.84 24.79 5.69
N THR A 248 -1.29 25.51 6.67
CA THR A 248 -1.96 25.91 7.92
C THR A 248 -3.28 26.63 7.67
N GLU A 249 -3.28 27.60 6.75
CA GLU A 249 -4.46 28.42 6.43
C GLU A 249 -5.58 27.54 5.84
N LEU A 250 -5.24 26.69 4.87
CA LEU A 250 -6.20 25.79 4.24
C LEU A 250 -6.85 24.84 5.25
N LEU A 251 -6.07 24.23 6.15
CA LEU A 251 -6.62 23.33 7.17
C LEU A 251 -7.51 24.07 8.16
N THR A 252 -7.15 25.31 8.50
CA THR A 252 -7.95 26.16 9.40
C THR A 252 -9.29 26.49 8.76
N ASP A 253 -9.30 26.82 7.46
CA ASP A 253 -10.55 27.14 6.76
C ASP A 253 -11.44 25.92 6.54
N ILE A 254 -10.86 24.76 6.20
CA ILE A 254 -11.61 23.49 6.11
C ILE A 254 -12.21 23.16 7.47
N ALA A 255 -11.44 23.30 8.55
CA ALA A 255 -11.90 23.07 9.90
C ALA A 255 -12.96 24.08 10.37
N ALA A 256 -12.97 25.30 9.83
CA ALA A 256 -13.97 26.31 10.14
C ALA A 256 -15.36 25.94 9.58
N VAL A 257 -15.43 25.16 8.51
CA VAL A 257 -16.69 24.71 7.90
C VAL A 257 -17.55 23.95 8.92
N PRO A 258 -18.83 24.32 9.11
CA PRO A 258 -19.74 23.59 9.99
C PRO A 258 -19.85 22.12 9.57
N ARG A 259 -20.00 21.22 10.54
CA ARG A 259 -20.24 19.78 10.30
C ARG A 259 -19.10 19.03 9.59
N VAL A 260 -17.94 19.67 9.37
CA VAL A 260 -16.74 19.01 8.82
C VAL A 260 -15.82 18.59 9.96
N SER A 261 -15.56 17.28 10.06
CA SER A 261 -14.52 16.69 10.88
C SER A 261 -13.30 16.37 10.03
N LEU A 262 -12.11 16.57 10.59
CA LEU A 262 -10.84 16.44 9.89
C LEU A 262 -9.94 15.46 10.63
N VAL A 263 -9.40 14.49 9.92
CA VAL A 263 -8.39 13.57 10.42
C VAL A 263 -7.16 13.69 9.53
N LEU A 264 -6.01 13.93 10.14
CA LEU A 264 -4.74 14.09 9.45
C LEU A 264 -3.82 12.94 9.82
N THR A 265 -3.10 12.37 8.86
CA THR A 265 -1.96 11.49 9.18
C THR A 265 -0.66 12.21 8.83
N LEU A 266 0.25 12.28 9.81
CA LEU A 266 1.53 13.00 9.68
C LEU A 266 2.67 12.14 10.20
N ARG A 267 3.87 12.33 9.63
CA ARG A 267 5.11 11.71 10.13
C ARG A 267 5.59 12.45 11.39
N GLY A 268 6.23 11.71 12.30
CA GLY A 268 6.83 12.26 13.52
C GLY A 268 5.85 12.45 14.66
N VAL A 269 6.23 13.26 15.65
CA VAL A 269 5.48 13.47 16.92
C VAL A 269 4.99 14.90 17.11
N GLN A 270 5.37 15.81 16.21
CA GLN A 270 4.98 17.20 16.29
C GLN A 270 3.64 17.40 15.58
N ARG A 271 2.68 17.98 16.30
CA ARG A 271 1.42 18.39 15.72
C ARG A 271 1.61 19.72 15.01
N PRO A 272 1.17 19.85 13.75
CA PRO A 272 1.32 21.11 13.05
C PRO A 272 0.41 22.19 13.63
N PRO A 273 0.80 23.48 13.52
CA PRO A 273 -0.12 24.58 13.77
C PRO A 273 -1.32 24.49 12.82
N GLY A 274 -2.45 25.08 13.20
CA GLY A 274 -3.65 25.09 12.38
C GLY A 274 -4.92 25.05 13.21
N PRO A 275 -5.87 24.15 12.92
CA PRO A 275 -7.17 24.17 13.58
C PRO A 275 -7.07 23.84 15.07
N VAL A 276 -8.12 24.19 15.80
CA VAL A 276 -8.29 23.74 17.19
C VAL A 276 -8.51 22.24 17.19
N TYR A 277 -7.48 21.48 17.55
CA TYR A 277 -7.53 20.03 17.61
C TYR A 277 -8.35 19.54 18.81
N THR A 278 -9.09 18.45 18.61
CA THR A 278 -9.92 17.82 19.63
C THR A 278 -9.06 17.21 20.74
N THR A 279 -9.39 17.55 21.98
CA THR A 279 -8.76 17.00 23.19
C THR A 279 -9.65 15.91 23.83
N PRO A 280 -9.08 14.93 24.54
CA PRO A 280 -7.65 14.68 24.70
C PRO A 280 -7.00 14.27 23.37
N TYR A 281 -5.72 14.61 23.19
CA TYR A 281 -5.01 14.29 21.96
C TYR A 281 -4.82 12.78 21.78
N LEU A 282 -4.67 12.32 20.53
CA LEU A 282 -4.22 10.95 20.28
C LEU A 282 -2.72 10.87 20.58
N VAL A 283 -2.32 9.85 21.32
CA VAL A 283 -0.90 9.56 21.54
C VAL A 283 -0.28 9.16 20.19
N PRO A 284 0.93 9.65 19.83
CA PRO A 284 1.60 9.21 18.63
C PRO A 284 1.72 7.69 18.59
N LEU A 285 1.42 7.08 17.43
CA LEU A 285 1.49 5.65 17.24
C LEU A 285 2.93 5.18 17.43
N GLY A 286 3.14 4.27 18.38
CA GLY A 286 4.41 3.59 18.60
C GLY A 286 4.41 2.18 18.00
N PRO A 287 5.38 1.34 18.37
CA PRO A 287 5.37 -0.09 18.07
C PRO A 287 4.06 -0.79 18.48
N LEU A 288 3.75 -1.91 17.83
CA LEU A 288 2.67 -2.80 18.27
C LEU A 288 3.06 -3.54 19.55
N PRO A 289 2.10 -3.85 20.44
CA PRO A 289 2.32 -4.82 21.51
C PRO A 289 2.77 -6.16 20.92
N LEU A 290 3.73 -6.83 21.56
CA LEU A 290 4.30 -8.09 21.08
C LEU A 290 3.24 -9.16 20.72
N PRO A 291 2.16 -9.38 21.50
CA PRO A 291 1.11 -10.33 21.11
C PRO A 291 0.42 -9.96 19.79
N ALA A 292 0.18 -8.67 19.53
CA ALA A 292 -0.43 -8.20 18.30
C ALA A 292 0.55 -8.24 17.12
N ALA A 293 1.83 -7.95 17.36
CA ALA A 293 2.89 -8.10 16.37
C ALA A 293 3.01 -9.57 15.90
N ARG A 294 2.89 -10.51 16.84
CA ARG A 294 2.88 -11.95 16.54
C ARG A 294 1.63 -12.36 15.75
N ALA A 295 0.46 -11.89 16.15
CA ALA A 295 -0.78 -12.14 15.40
C ALA A 295 -0.69 -11.60 13.96
N LEU A 296 -0.15 -10.39 13.78
CA LEU A 296 0.10 -9.80 12.46
C LEU A 296 1.07 -10.64 11.64
N PHE A 297 2.17 -11.11 12.24
CA PHE A 297 3.15 -11.95 11.57
C PHE A 297 2.54 -13.29 11.11
N HIS A 298 1.79 -13.97 11.97
CA HIS A 298 1.13 -15.23 11.61
C HIS A 298 0.06 -15.05 10.54
N ALA A 299 -0.68 -13.93 10.56
CA ALA A 299 -1.71 -13.66 9.56
C ALA A 299 -1.17 -13.50 8.13
N ILE A 300 0.15 -13.30 7.97
CA ILE A 300 0.80 -13.06 6.68
C ILE A 300 1.77 -14.19 6.33
N SER A 301 2.49 -14.74 7.30
CA SER A 301 3.57 -15.71 7.04
C SER A 301 3.11 -17.11 6.60
N ASP A 302 1.80 -17.38 6.60
CA ASP A 302 1.20 -18.70 6.33
C ASP A 302 1.73 -19.82 7.25
N LEU A 303 2.46 -19.45 8.31
CA LEU A 303 2.93 -20.40 9.32
C LEU A 303 1.75 -20.81 10.21
N PRO A 304 1.54 -22.11 10.44
CA PRO A 304 0.51 -22.59 11.33
C PRO A 304 0.65 -21.97 12.72
N PRO A 305 -0.47 -21.64 13.38
CA PRO A 305 -0.44 -21.09 14.73
C PRO A 305 0.24 -22.10 15.66
N ALA A 306 0.93 -21.61 16.71
CA ALA A 306 1.65 -22.45 17.66
C ALA A 306 0.83 -23.63 18.23
N ALA A 307 -0.51 -23.53 18.25
CA ALA A 307 -1.42 -24.59 18.68
C ALA A 307 -1.68 -25.70 17.64
N ALA A 308 -1.48 -25.45 16.33
CA ALA A 308 -1.79 -26.41 15.26
C ALA A 308 -0.74 -27.51 15.07
N TYR A 309 0.42 -27.37 15.71
CA TYR A 309 1.53 -28.32 15.62
C TYR A 309 1.58 -29.33 16.78
N GLY A 310 0.64 -29.25 17.73
CA GLY A 310 0.59 -30.08 18.95
C GLY A 310 0.44 -31.58 18.73
N GLU A 311 0.24 -32.02 17.49
CA GLU A 311 0.42 -33.41 17.07
C GLU A 311 1.29 -33.39 15.81
N ALA A 312 2.48 -33.98 15.90
CA ALA A 312 3.36 -34.16 14.75
C ALA A 312 2.58 -34.88 13.63
N PRO A 313 2.42 -34.27 12.43
CA PRO A 313 1.95 -35.02 11.27
C PRO A 313 2.98 -36.12 11.03
N LYS A 314 2.55 -37.38 11.01
CA LYS A 314 3.47 -38.52 10.86
C LYS A 314 4.16 -38.58 9.49
N ASP A 315 3.81 -37.71 8.55
CA ASP A 315 4.21 -37.80 7.14
C ASP A 315 4.50 -36.45 6.45
N VAL A 316 5.20 -35.49 7.11
CA VAL A 316 5.68 -34.27 6.41
C VAL A 316 7.13 -33.92 6.78
N ASP A 317 7.88 -33.49 5.76
CA ASP A 317 9.32 -33.18 5.69
C ASP A 317 9.96 -32.48 6.90
N VAL A 318 11.25 -32.80 7.11
CA VAL A 318 12.05 -32.69 8.34
C VAL A 318 12.55 -31.26 8.70
N ASP A 319 12.18 -30.21 7.97
CA ASP A 319 12.81 -28.88 8.14
C ASP A 319 12.03 -27.83 8.97
N ALA A 320 10.85 -28.17 9.51
CA ALA A 320 10.12 -27.26 10.39
C ALA A 320 10.64 -27.33 11.84
N PRO A 321 11.07 -26.22 12.48
CA PRO A 321 11.51 -26.24 13.86
C PRO A 321 10.35 -26.62 14.79
N PRO A 322 10.60 -27.41 15.86
CA PRO A 322 9.56 -27.79 16.82
C PRO A 322 8.94 -26.56 17.48
N ILE A 323 7.65 -26.67 17.86
CA ILE A 323 6.78 -25.60 18.37
C ILE A 323 7.45 -24.73 19.43
N ASP A 324 8.17 -25.37 20.35
CA ASP A 324 8.82 -24.73 21.49
C ASP A 324 9.96 -23.78 21.06
N VAL A 325 10.47 -23.91 19.83
CA VAL A 325 11.58 -23.11 19.27
C VAL A 325 11.09 -22.02 18.31
N ALA A 326 9.93 -22.21 17.68
CA ALA A 326 9.39 -21.26 16.70
C ALA A 326 8.91 -19.94 17.32
N VAL A 327 8.23 -19.99 18.47
CA VAL A 327 7.72 -18.77 19.15
C VAL A 327 8.86 -17.86 19.61
N PRO A 328 9.94 -18.35 20.27
CA PRO A 328 11.10 -17.54 20.61
C PRO A 328 11.78 -16.90 19.38
N LEU A 329 11.87 -17.62 18.27
CA LEU A 329 12.46 -17.11 17.02
C LEU A 329 11.63 -15.98 16.41
N ILE A 330 10.31 -16.14 16.35
CA ILE A 330 9.40 -15.09 15.88
C ILE A 330 9.49 -13.88 16.80
N ASP A 331 9.44 -14.06 18.11
CA ASP A 331 9.56 -12.94 19.06
C ASP A 331 10.89 -12.18 18.91
N ALA A 332 12.00 -12.89 18.69
CA ALA A 332 13.30 -12.27 18.42
C ALA A 332 13.31 -11.45 17.11
N LEU A 333 12.69 -11.98 16.04
CA LEU A 333 12.52 -11.25 14.77
C LEU A 333 11.68 -9.98 14.96
N LEU A 334 10.56 -10.08 15.67
CA LEU A 334 9.66 -8.96 15.93
C LEU A 334 10.31 -7.87 16.78
N GLN A 335 11.11 -8.26 17.77
CA GLN A 335 11.88 -7.32 18.59
C GLN A 335 12.93 -6.59 17.76
N ARG A 336 13.65 -7.27 16.85
CA ARG A 336 14.59 -6.64 15.92
C ARG A 336 13.92 -5.70 14.92
N ALA A 337 12.71 -6.03 14.49
CA ALA A 337 11.87 -5.16 13.67
C ALA A 337 11.33 -3.93 14.41
N GLY A 338 11.66 -3.77 15.70
CA GLY A 338 11.10 -2.73 16.56
C GLY A 338 9.58 -2.82 16.72
N CYS A 339 8.99 -3.99 16.45
CA CYS A 339 7.55 -4.23 16.41
C CYS A 339 6.75 -3.20 15.57
N LEU A 340 7.37 -2.63 14.52
CA LEU A 340 6.69 -1.72 13.60
C LEU A 340 5.88 -2.50 12.56
N PRO A 341 4.57 -2.18 12.34
CA PRO A 341 3.71 -2.94 11.43
C PRO A 341 4.32 -3.19 10.04
N GLN A 342 4.89 -2.17 9.39
CA GLN A 342 5.46 -2.33 8.06
C GLN A 342 6.68 -3.28 8.05
N ALA A 343 7.55 -3.19 9.05
CA ALA A 343 8.69 -4.11 9.18
C ALA A 343 8.23 -5.55 9.43
N ILE A 344 7.20 -5.73 10.26
CA ILE A 344 6.60 -7.05 10.53
C ILE A 344 6.01 -7.64 9.25
N VAL A 345 5.26 -6.86 8.48
CA VAL A 345 4.67 -7.31 7.20
C VAL A 345 5.76 -7.80 6.25
N LEU A 346 6.85 -7.05 6.09
CA LEU A 346 7.97 -7.44 5.24
C LEU A 346 8.63 -8.74 5.73
N LEU A 347 8.90 -8.86 7.03
CA LEU A 347 9.46 -10.09 7.60
C LEU A 347 8.53 -11.29 7.43
N ALA A 348 7.22 -11.11 7.63
CA ALA A 348 6.24 -12.16 7.47
C ALA A 348 6.12 -12.62 6.02
N GLN A 349 6.15 -11.70 5.06
CA GLN A 349 6.21 -12.03 3.63
C GLN A 349 7.47 -12.81 3.26
N HIS A 350 8.61 -12.47 3.85
CA HIS A 350 9.83 -13.25 3.66
C HIS A 350 9.74 -14.64 4.28
N ALA A 351 9.08 -14.78 5.43
CA ALA A 351 8.90 -16.05 6.12
C ALA A 351 8.04 -17.07 5.36
N GLN A 352 7.27 -16.64 4.35
CA GLN A 352 6.55 -17.55 3.44
C GLN A 352 7.50 -18.41 2.58
N TYR A 353 8.73 -17.93 2.32
CA TYR A 353 9.67 -18.58 1.39
C TYR A 353 11.02 -18.89 2.03
N GLU A 354 11.28 -18.43 3.25
CA GLU A 354 12.58 -18.51 3.91
C GLU A 354 12.41 -18.98 5.38
N PRO A 355 13.19 -19.99 5.84
CA PRO A 355 13.05 -20.48 7.21
C PRO A 355 13.46 -19.41 8.24
N LEU A 356 12.74 -19.37 9.37
CA LEU A 356 12.91 -18.36 10.42
C LEU A 356 14.36 -18.18 10.92
N PRO A 357 15.18 -19.24 11.08
CA PRO A 357 16.58 -19.06 11.50
C PRO A 357 17.43 -18.24 10.52
N PHE A 358 17.20 -18.35 9.20
CA PHE A 358 17.94 -17.59 8.18
C PHE A 358 17.53 -16.12 8.20
N LEU A 359 16.24 -15.83 8.36
CA LEU A 359 15.75 -14.46 8.53
C LEU A 359 16.36 -13.81 9.78
N LEU A 360 16.48 -14.57 10.88
CA LEU A 360 17.07 -14.06 12.11
C LEU A 360 18.56 -13.80 11.94
N ALA A 361 19.30 -14.68 11.25
CA ALA A 361 20.70 -14.46 10.92
C ALA A 361 20.90 -13.20 10.07
N ARG A 362 20.08 -12.99 9.02
CA ARG A 362 20.11 -11.80 8.17
C ARG A 362 19.87 -10.51 8.95
N CYS A 363 18.85 -10.50 9.83
CA CYS A 363 18.59 -9.36 10.70
C CYS A 363 19.73 -9.12 11.72
N ALA A 364 20.62 -10.10 11.97
CA ALA A 364 21.78 -9.93 12.85
C ALA A 364 22.93 -9.20 12.12
N GLU A 365 23.10 -9.48 10.83
CA GLU A 365 24.14 -8.88 9.99
C GLU A 365 23.80 -7.44 9.59
N GLU A 366 22.53 -7.13 9.35
CA GLU A 366 22.06 -5.78 9.00
C GLU A 366 22.00 -4.82 10.20
N GLY A 367 21.91 -5.34 11.43
CA GLY A 367 21.83 -4.56 12.67
C GLY A 367 23.18 -4.19 13.30
N GLY A 368 24.29 -4.42 12.58
CA GLY A 368 25.65 -4.30 13.08
C GLY A 368 26.52 -3.30 12.33
N VAL A 369 26.08 -2.04 12.16
CA VAL A 369 26.94 -0.83 12.06
C VAL A 369 26.16 0.39 12.55
#